data_AF-A0A968VVG2-F1
#
_entry.id   AF-A0A968VVG2-F1
#
_cell.length_a   1.000
_cell.length_b   1.000
_cell.length_c   1.000
_cell.angle_alpha   90.00
_cell.angle_beta   90.00
_cell.angle_gamma   90.00
#
_symmetry.space_group_name_H-M   'P 1'
#
loop_
_entity.id
_entity.type
_entity.pdbx_description
1 polymer ?
#
loop_
_entity_poly.entity_id
_entity_poly.type
_entity_poly.pdbx_seq_one_letter_code
_entity_poly.pdbx_strand_id
1 'polypeptide(L)'
;MDSFAALRENHRIKGERFGKTLSINWSIWADGGMKLDEQTEIFFKKNLGIKPLSKEAGLHAFSIGIGLEEPQLAFVEGAKEKIEKAWGLKEETAVPLKSKQPEPSVSFVTNKSEGEIDIAALVQDDLTQMVMDFLKLDAEDVSLDKILMDLGFDSIGLATFANAINDKYGIDDVTPVLFLSIHLLKK
;
A
#
# COMPACT_ATOMS: atom_id res chain seq x y z
N MET A 1 6.61 1.99 19.43
CA MET A 1 7.48 3.04 20.00
C MET A 1 6.81 4.39 19.96
N ASP A 2 6.07 4.70 18.90
CA ASP A 2 5.34 5.96 18.68
C ASP A 2 4.44 6.39 19.84
N SER A 3 3.52 5.52 20.26
CA SER A 3 2.61 5.80 21.38
C SER A 3 3.35 6.05 22.70
N PHE A 4 4.46 5.35 22.93
CA PHE A 4 5.31 5.55 24.11
C PHE A 4 6.02 6.91 24.07
N ALA A 5 6.51 7.34 22.90
CA ALA A 5 7.16 8.65 22.76
C ALA A 5 6.19 9.78 23.11
N ALA A 6 4.95 9.71 22.60
CA ALA A 6 3.90 10.68 22.93
C ALA A 6 3.54 10.67 24.43
N LEU A 7 3.38 9.48 25.02
CA LEU A 7 3.12 9.35 26.47
C LEU A 7 4.23 9.96 27.32
N ARG A 8 5.49 9.64 27.01
CA ARG A 8 6.64 10.14 27.79
C ARG A 8 6.79 11.66 27.64
N GLU A 9 6.49 12.21 26.46
CA GLU A 9 6.50 13.65 26.24
C GLU A 9 5.42 14.36 27.06
N ASN A 10 4.22 13.79 27.18
CA ASN A 10 3.19 14.29 28.09
C ASN A 10 3.64 14.28 29.56
N HIS A 11 4.35 13.24 30.01
CA HIS A 11 4.94 13.20 31.34
C HIS A 11 6.06 14.25 31.52
N ARG A 12 6.84 14.54 30.47
CA ARG A 12 7.84 15.61 30.50
C ARG A 12 7.20 16.99 30.67
N ILE A 13 6.11 17.26 29.96
CA ILE A 13 5.34 18.51 30.08
C ILE A 13 4.79 18.69 31.49
N LYS A 14 4.37 17.59 32.15
CA LYS A 14 3.93 17.57 33.54
C LYS A 14 5.07 17.64 34.57
N GLY A 15 6.34 17.64 34.15
CA GLY A 15 7.50 17.64 35.04
C GLY A 15 7.83 16.28 35.69
N GLU A 16 7.18 15.20 35.26
CA GLU A 16 7.35 13.85 35.82
C GLU A 16 8.51 13.07 35.16
N ARG A 17 9.01 13.58 34.02
CA ARG A 17 10.15 13.04 33.27
C ARG A 17 11.02 14.18 32.75
N PHE A 18 12.28 13.86 32.46
CA PHE A 18 13.26 14.81 31.94
C PHE A 18 13.76 14.41 30.56
N GLY A 19 14.14 15.40 29.76
CA GLY A 19 14.66 15.20 28.40
C GLY A 19 13.55 14.90 27.38
N LYS A 20 13.74 15.44 26.17
CA LYS A 20 12.83 15.30 25.03
C LYS A 20 12.78 13.85 24.54
N THR A 21 11.59 13.41 24.13
CA THR A 21 11.39 12.09 23.51
C THR A 21 10.97 12.24 22.06
N LEU A 22 11.60 11.49 21.17
CA LEU A 22 11.30 11.52 19.74
C LEU A 22 11.28 10.09 19.19
N SER A 23 10.16 9.69 18.57
CA SER A 23 10.09 8.50 17.71
C SER A 23 10.31 8.92 16.26
N ILE A 24 11.15 8.20 15.51
CA ILE A 24 11.42 8.49 14.11
C ILE A 24 11.09 7.28 13.26
N ASN A 25 10.14 7.47 12.34
CA ASN A 25 9.71 6.47 11.37
C ASN A 25 10.57 6.64 10.11
N TRP A 26 11.62 5.84 10.03
CA TRP A 26 12.54 5.84 8.90
C TRP A 26 11.95 5.08 7.71
N SER A 27 12.08 5.65 6.51
CA SER A 27 11.95 4.88 5.28
C SER A 27 13.09 3.85 5.14
N ILE A 28 13.00 2.98 4.12
CA ILE A 28 14.03 2.00 3.83
C ILE A 28 15.34 2.70 3.46
N TRP A 29 16.46 2.24 4.03
CA TRP A 29 17.78 2.85 3.80
C TRP A 29 18.46 2.23 2.59
N ALA A 30 19.08 3.04 1.73
CA ALA A 30 19.84 2.58 0.58
C ALA A 30 21.03 1.69 1.01
N ASP A 31 21.75 2.12 2.04
CA ASP A 31 22.93 1.42 2.59
C ASP A 31 22.58 0.55 3.80
N GLY A 32 21.29 0.27 4.02
CA GLY A 32 20.81 -0.53 5.15
C GLY A 32 21.02 -2.04 4.95
N GLY A 33 20.83 -2.79 6.04
CA GLY A 33 20.80 -4.26 5.98
C GLY A 33 19.55 -4.83 5.32
N MET A 34 18.46 -4.07 5.29
CA MET A 34 17.23 -4.40 4.55
C MET A 34 17.22 -3.63 3.24
N LYS A 35 17.50 -4.33 2.14
CA LYS A 35 17.47 -3.78 0.79
C LYS A 35 16.19 -4.20 0.09
N LEU A 36 15.63 -3.28 -0.70
CA LEU A 36 14.60 -3.63 -1.66
C LEU A 36 15.24 -4.37 -2.83
N ASP A 37 14.51 -5.31 -3.40
CA ASP A 37 14.80 -5.78 -4.74
C ASP A 37 14.49 -4.69 -5.78
N GLU A 38 15.05 -4.86 -6.97
CA GLU A 38 14.98 -3.87 -8.04
C GLU A 38 13.54 -3.60 -8.50
N GLN A 39 12.65 -4.60 -8.50
CA GLN A 39 11.27 -4.43 -8.92
C GLN A 39 10.49 -3.60 -7.90
N THR A 40 10.66 -3.90 -6.61
CA THR A 40 10.01 -3.13 -5.53
C THR A 40 10.51 -1.69 -5.49
N GLU A 41 11.79 -1.44 -5.74
CA GLU A 41 12.33 -0.07 -5.82
C GLU A 41 11.73 0.72 -6.99
N ILE A 42 11.63 0.10 -8.17
CA ILE A 42 10.98 0.72 -9.34
C ILE A 42 9.52 1.06 -9.03
N PHE A 43 8.80 0.16 -8.36
CA PHE A 43 7.42 0.39 -7.94
C PHE A 43 7.30 1.59 -7.00
N PHE A 44 8.12 1.63 -5.93
CA PHE A 44 8.10 2.72 -4.95
C PHE A 44 8.36 4.06 -5.62
N LYS A 45 9.30 4.11 -6.55
CA LYS A 45 9.65 5.32 -7.29
C LYS A 45 8.57 5.75 -8.27
N LYS A 46 7.95 4.81 -8.99
CA LYS A 46 6.91 5.12 -9.98
C LYS A 46 5.62 5.58 -9.32
N ASN A 47 5.13 4.83 -8.34
CA ASN A 47 3.78 4.96 -7.81
C ASN A 47 3.70 5.79 -6.52
N LEU A 48 4.63 5.59 -5.60
CA LEU A 48 4.68 6.37 -4.35
C LEU A 48 5.59 7.60 -4.48
N GLY A 49 6.45 7.64 -5.51
CA GLY A 49 7.49 8.66 -5.63
C GLY A 49 8.61 8.51 -4.62
N ILE A 50 8.67 7.41 -3.87
CA ILE A 50 9.62 7.18 -2.79
C ILE A 50 10.85 6.45 -3.35
N LYS A 51 12.03 6.78 -2.85
CA LYS A 51 13.26 6.02 -3.10
C LYS A 51 13.94 5.67 -1.77
N PRO A 52 14.84 4.68 -1.76
CA PRO A 52 15.64 4.38 -0.59
C PRO A 52 16.36 5.63 -0.05
N LEU A 53 16.30 5.80 1.27
CA LEU A 53 16.89 6.92 2.00
C LEU A 53 18.41 6.81 1.98
N SER A 54 19.07 7.83 1.43
CA SER A 54 20.51 7.97 1.46
C SER A 54 21.02 8.27 2.87
N LYS A 55 22.27 7.89 3.13
CA LYS A 55 22.91 8.16 4.43
C LYS A 55 22.93 9.65 4.76
N GLU A 56 23.25 10.48 3.77
CA GLU A 56 23.36 11.93 3.90
C GLU A 56 22.01 12.55 4.22
N ALA A 57 20.95 12.15 3.50
CA ALA A 57 19.61 12.64 3.76
C ALA A 57 19.10 12.18 5.13
N GLY A 58 19.38 10.94 5.53
CA GLY A 58 18.99 10.41 6.84
C GLY A 58 19.66 11.13 8.02
N LEU A 59 20.95 11.42 7.93
CA LEU A 59 21.68 12.19 8.96
C LEU A 59 21.20 13.64 9.03
N HIS A 60 20.92 14.26 7.88
CA HIS A 60 20.37 15.61 7.82
C HIS A 60 18.96 15.65 8.43
N ALA A 61 18.11 14.70 8.08
CA ALA A 61 16.77 14.54 8.63
C ALA A 61 16.79 14.32 10.15
N PHE A 62 17.70 13.48 10.65
CA PHE A 62 17.90 13.29 12.10
C PHE A 62 18.26 14.61 12.79
N SER A 63 19.22 15.35 12.24
CA SER A 63 19.70 16.63 12.78
C SER A 63 18.59 17.67 12.86
N ILE A 64 17.70 17.71 11.86
CA ILE A 64 16.52 18.58 11.88
C ILE A 64 15.49 18.06 12.89
N GLY A 65 15.20 16.76 12.90
CA GLY A 65 14.16 16.15 13.71
C GLY A 65 14.37 16.34 15.21
N ILE A 66 15.61 16.26 15.69
CA ILE A 66 15.91 16.53 17.11
C ILE A 66 15.61 17.98 17.52
N GLY A 67 15.50 18.93 16.57
CA GLY A 67 15.11 20.31 16.81
C GLY A 67 13.60 20.56 16.82
N LEU A 68 12.79 19.69 16.22
CA LEU A 68 11.34 19.87 16.07
C LEU A 68 10.56 19.42 17.30
N GLU A 69 9.55 20.16 17.74
CA GLU A 69 8.83 19.86 18.99
C GLU A 69 7.95 18.60 18.93
N GLU A 70 7.69 18.07 17.73
CA GLU A 70 6.85 16.90 17.55
C GLU A 70 7.45 15.64 18.19
N PRO A 71 6.66 14.85 18.95
CA PRO A 71 7.14 13.62 19.58
C PRO A 71 7.32 12.46 18.59
N GLN A 72 6.81 12.61 17.37
CA GLN A 72 6.88 11.62 16.30
C GLN A 72 7.10 12.30 14.95
N LEU A 73 8.07 11.78 14.18
CA LEU A 73 8.35 12.25 12.83
C LEU A 73 8.49 11.06 11.88
N ALA A 74 8.13 11.26 10.62
CA ALA A 74 8.42 10.32 9.55
C ALA A 74 9.32 11.00 8.51
N PHE A 75 10.35 10.29 8.06
CA PHE A 75 11.26 10.78 7.03
C PHE A 75 11.27 9.85 5.84
N VAL A 76 11.01 10.43 4.68
CA VAL A 76 10.95 9.74 3.40
C VAL A 76 11.66 10.57 2.36
N GLU A 77 12.47 9.91 1.53
CA GLU A 77 13.20 10.53 0.44
C GLU A 77 12.51 10.24 -0.90
N GLY A 78 12.32 11.25 -1.74
CA GLY A 78 11.70 11.06 -3.05
C GLY A 78 11.06 12.32 -3.65
N ALA A 79 10.15 12.09 -4.60
CA ALA A 79 9.42 13.14 -5.30
C ALA A 79 8.26 13.65 -4.43
N LYS A 80 8.47 14.81 -3.81
CA LYS A 80 7.54 15.44 -2.87
C LYS A 80 6.07 15.41 -3.33
N GLU A 81 5.79 15.82 -4.56
CA GLU A 81 4.42 15.90 -5.10
C GLU A 81 3.74 14.54 -5.19
N LYS A 82 4.46 13.50 -5.62
CA LYS A 82 3.95 12.13 -5.68
C LYS A 82 3.71 11.56 -4.28
N ILE A 83 4.62 11.85 -3.35
CA ILE A 83 4.52 11.43 -1.95
C ILE A 83 3.29 12.08 -1.30
N GLU A 84 3.11 13.39 -1.47
CA GLU A 84 1.95 14.11 -0.95
C GLU A 84 0.63 13.58 -1.53
N LYS A 85 0.61 13.24 -2.82
CA LYS A 85 -0.55 12.62 -3.48
C LYS A 85 -0.82 11.21 -2.93
N ALA A 86 0.22 10.37 -2.83
CA ALA A 86 0.11 8.99 -2.37
C ALA A 86 -0.34 8.88 -0.90
N TRP A 87 0.00 9.87 -0.07
CA TRP A 87 -0.47 9.96 1.33
C TRP A 87 -1.75 10.78 1.51
N GLY A 88 -2.38 11.26 0.44
CA GLY A 88 -3.60 12.06 0.54
C GLY A 88 -3.40 13.41 1.26
N LEU A 89 -2.16 13.91 1.33
CA LEU A 89 -1.83 15.23 1.91
C LEU A 89 -2.21 16.37 0.95
N LYS A 90 -2.43 16.04 -0.33
CA LYS A 90 -3.06 16.91 -1.31
C LYS A 90 -4.29 16.22 -1.87
N GLU A 91 -5.44 16.85 -1.72
CA GLU A 91 -6.62 16.51 -2.49
C GLU A 91 -6.32 16.85 -3.96
N GLU A 92 -6.49 15.89 -4.87
CA GLU A 92 -6.87 16.25 -6.22
C GLU A 92 -8.17 17.02 -6.07
N THR A 93 -8.13 18.33 -6.37
CA THR A 93 -9.34 19.08 -6.65
C THR A 93 -10.11 18.25 -7.67
N ALA A 94 -11.18 17.59 -7.21
CA ALA A 94 -12.04 16.79 -8.04
C ALA A 94 -12.44 17.67 -9.22
N VAL A 95 -11.87 17.38 -10.39
CA VAL A 95 -12.35 17.97 -11.63
C VAL A 95 -13.81 17.52 -11.68
N PRO A 96 -14.80 18.45 -11.71
CA PRO A 96 -16.18 18.04 -11.77
C PRO A 96 -16.33 17.20 -13.03
N LEU A 97 -16.65 15.91 -12.86
CA LEU A 97 -17.10 15.05 -13.94
C LEU A 97 -18.32 15.76 -14.54
N LYS A 98 -18.06 16.49 -15.63
CA LYS A 98 -19.08 17.21 -16.38
C LYS A 98 -20.04 16.15 -16.89
N SER A 99 -21.22 16.14 -16.28
CA SER A 99 -22.37 15.31 -16.61
C SER A 99 -22.58 15.25 -18.12
N LYS A 100 -22.27 14.10 -18.74
CA LYS A 100 -22.91 13.71 -20.00
C LYS A 100 -24.24 13.06 -19.63
N GLN A 101 -25.30 13.83 -19.82
CA GLN A 101 -26.69 13.38 -19.84
C GLN A 101 -26.96 12.37 -20.98
N PRO A 102 -28.12 11.67 -20.95
CA PRO A 102 -28.28 10.29 -21.41
C PRO A 102 -28.78 10.13 -22.86
N GLU A 103 -28.72 8.87 -23.32
CA GLU A 103 -29.47 8.18 -24.39
C GLU A 103 -28.71 7.78 -25.69
N PRO A 104 -29.11 6.70 -26.39
CA PRO A 104 -30.23 5.79 -26.12
C PRO A 104 -29.83 4.32 -25.84
N SER A 105 -30.76 3.64 -25.20
CA SER A 105 -30.87 2.20 -24.98
C SER A 105 -30.64 1.39 -26.25
N VAL A 106 -29.64 0.50 -26.23
CA VAL A 106 -29.60 -0.65 -27.13
C VAL A 106 -30.02 -1.87 -26.32
N SER A 107 -31.22 -2.34 -26.60
CA SER A 107 -31.79 -3.56 -26.03
C SER A 107 -30.91 -4.75 -26.36
N PHE A 108 -30.28 -5.36 -25.35
CA PHE A 108 -29.73 -6.70 -25.50
C PHE A 108 -30.88 -7.70 -25.34
N VAL A 109 -31.30 -8.19 -26.49
CA VAL A 109 -32.24 -9.30 -26.65
C VAL A 109 -31.70 -10.50 -25.87
N THR A 110 -32.51 -11.00 -24.94
CA THR A 110 -32.31 -12.28 -24.27
C THR A 110 -32.34 -13.40 -25.30
N ASN A 111 -31.19 -13.98 -25.63
CA ASN A 111 -31.12 -15.31 -26.23
C ASN A 111 -30.25 -16.21 -25.35
N LYS A 112 -30.91 -17.18 -24.72
CA LYS A 112 -30.28 -18.38 -24.15
C LYS A 112 -29.68 -19.21 -25.28
N SER A 113 -28.37 -19.47 -25.23
CA SER A 113 -27.73 -20.67 -25.78
C SER A 113 -26.30 -20.81 -25.26
N GLU A 114 -26.08 -21.87 -24.49
CA GLU A 114 -24.89 -22.74 -24.36
C GLU A 114 -23.50 -22.13 -24.57
N GLY A 115 -22.69 -22.14 -23.50
CA GLY A 115 -21.27 -21.80 -23.51
C GLY A 115 -20.94 -20.49 -22.80
N GLU A 116 -21.57 -20.22 -21.66
CA GLU A 116 -21.20 -19.07 -20.83
C GLU A 116 -19.83 -19.37 -20.21
N ILE A 117 -18.78 -18.85 -20.84
CA ILE A 117 -17.44 -18.82 -20.23
C ILE A 117 -17.61 -18.03 -18.95
N ASP A 118 -17.52 -18.72 -17.81
CA ASP A 118 -17.56 -18.07 -16.52
C ASP A 118 -16.26 -17.28 -16.37
N ILE A 119 -16.31 -16.00 -16.76
CA ILE A 119 -15.20 -15.07 -16.67
C ILE A 119 -14.74 -14.97 -15.22
N ALA A 120 -15.65 -15.09 -14.25
CA ALA A 120 -15.30 -15.07 -12.84
C ALA A 120 -14.49 -16.32 -12.48
N ALA A 121 -14.88 -17.52 -12.94
CA ALA A 121 -14.10 -18.73 -12.73
C ALA A 121 -12.71 -18.67 -13.38
N LEU A 122 -12.60 -18.13 -14.60
CA LEU A 122 -11.31 -17.96 -15.28
C LEU A 122 -10.38 -17.00 -14.54
N VAL A 123 -10.90 -15.85 -14.10
CA VAL A 123 -10.12 -14.87 -13.33
C VAL A 123 -9.75 -15.45 -11.96
N GLN A 124 -10.65 -16.21 -11.33
CA GLN A 124 -10.39 -16.85 -10.06
C GLN A 124 -9.27 -17.88 -10.14
N ASP A 125 -9.29 -18.76 -11.15
CA ASP A 125 -8.24 -19.76 -11.36
C ASP A 125 -6.89 -19.07 -11.63
N ASP A 126 -6.91 -18.00 -12.40
CA ASP A 126 -5.73 -17.26 -12.78
C ASP A 126 -5.09 -16.47 -11.61
N LEU A 127 -5.93 -15.92 -10.73
CA LEU A 127 -5.49 -15.33 -9.46
C LEU A 127 -4.96 -16.40 -8.49
N THR A 128 -5.60 -17.57 -8.44
CA THR A 128 -5.18 -18.70 -7.61
C THR A 128 -3.79 -19.19 -8.03
N GLN A 129 -3.55 -19.33 -9.34
CA GLN A 129 -2.24 -19.69 -9.86
C GLN A 129 -1.18 -18.64 -9.50
N MET A 130 -1.52 -17.34 -9.59
CA MET A 130 -0.62 -16.27 -9.19
C MET A 130 -0.25 -16.33 -7.70
N VAL A 131 -1.20 -16.68 -6.83
CA VAL A 131 -0.95 -16.91 -5.39
C VAL A 131 -0.03 -18.11 -5.17
N MET A 132 -0.28 -19.23 -5.86
CA MET A 132 0.54 -20.43 -5.79
C MET A 132 1.99 -20.16 -6.22
N ASP A 133 2.17 -19.47 -7.35
CA ASP A 133 3.50 -19.12 -7.88
C ASP A 133 4.24 -18.18 -6.93
N PHE A 134 3.51 -17.22 -6.33
CA PHE A 134 4.08 -16.22 -5.44
C PHE A 134 4.53 -16.81 -4.10
N LEU A 135 3.70 -17.65 -3.48
CA LEU A 135 3.97 -18.26 -2.18
C LEU A 135 4.66 -19.62 -2.27
N LYS A 136 4.87 -20.14 -3.48
CA LYS A 136 5.36 -21.51 -3.76
C LYS A 136 4.53 -22.58 -3.03
N LEU A 137 3.22 -22.37 -2.97
CA LEU A 137 2.28 -23.29 -2.36
C LEU A 137 1.74 -24.27 -3.41
N ASP A 138 1.52 -25.51 -3.01
CA ASP A 138 0.80 -26.47 -3.83
C ASP A 138 -0.71 -26.15 -3.84
N ALA A 139 -1.43 -26.59 -4.89
CA ALA A 139 -2.86 -26.28 -5.08
C ALA A 139 -3.75 -26.73 -3.90
N GLU A 140 -3.25 -27.67 -3.11
CA GLU A 140 -3.91 -28.25 -1.95
C GLU A 140 -3.87 -27.33 -0.71
N ASP A 141 -2.92 -26.38 -0.66
CA ASP A 141 -2.75 -25.46 0.48
C ASP A 141 -3.50 -24.12 0.30
N VAL A 142 -3.84 -23.78 -0.94
CA VAL A 142 -4.53 -22.54 -1.31
C VAL A 142 -6.04 -22.74 -1.24
N SER A 143 -6.67 -22.15 -0.22
CA SER A 143 -8.13 -22.15 -0.09
C SER A 143 -8.69 -20.77 -0.41
N LEU A 144 -9.71 -20.70 -1.25
CA LEU A 144 -10.41 -19.45 -1.62
C LEU A 144 -11.09 -18.76 -0.44
N ASP A 145 -11.34 -19.51 0.64
CA ASP A 145 -11.94 -19.02 1.88
C ASP A 145 -10.93 -18.57 2.94
N LYS A 146 -9.61 -18.79 2.71
CA LYS A 146 -8.56 -18.38 3.64
C LYS A 146 -8.17 -16.92 3.43
N ILE A 147 -7.80 -16.26 4.53
CA ILE A 147 -7.30 -14.89 4.51
C ILE A 147 -5.90 -14.91 3.88
N LEU A 148 -5.58 -13.96 3.00
CA LEU A 148 -4.25 -13.87 2.36
C LEU A 148 -3.10 -13.79 3.40
N MET A 149 -3.33 -13.16 4.55
CA MET A 149 -2.38 -13.17 5.67
C MET A 149 -2.14 -14.56 6.26
N ASP A 150 -3.17 -15.41 6.32
CA ASP A 150 -3.06 -16.80 6.81
C ASP A 150 -2.31 -17.68 5.81
N LEU A 151 -2.31 -17.30 4.54
CA LEU A 151 -1.50 -17.93 3.49
C LEU A 151 -0.03 -17.47 3.53
N GLY A 152 0.32 -16.51 4.38
CA GLY A 152 1.71 -16.05 4.56
C GLY A 152 2.06 -14.76 3.83
N PHE A 153 1.06 -14.03 3.28
CA PHE A 153 1.30 -12.69 2.78
C PHE A 153 1.56 -11.70 3.92
N ASP A 154 2.71 -11.04 3.89
CA ASP A 154 2.97 -9.84 4.68
C ASP A 154 2.50 -8.57 3.94
N SER A 155 2.64 -7.40 4.57
CA SER A 155 2.20 -6.12 3.97
C SER A 155 2.94 -5.77 2.68
N ILE A 156 4.15 -6.30 2.48
CA ILE A 156 4.94 -6.10 1.26
C ILE A 156 4.44 -7.04 0.17
N GLY A 157 4.20 -8.30 0.50
CA GLY A 157 3.62 -9.29 -0.40
C GLY A 157 2.24 -8.90 -0.91
N LEU A 158 1.37 -8.33 -0.06
CA LEU A 158 0.07 -7.82 -0.49
C LEU A 158 0.22 -6.67 -1.50
N ALA A 159 1.24 -5.84 -1.35
CA ALA A 159 1.57 -4.80 -2.32
C ALA A 159 2.04 -5.39 -3.64
N THR A 160 2.96 -6.35 -3.60
CA THR A 160 3.48 -7.02 -4.79
C THR A 160 2.38 -7.80 -5.53
N PHE A 161 1.46 -8.42 -4.80
CA PHE A 161 0.33 -9.15 -5.38
C PHE A 161 -0.69 -8.20 -6.03
N ALA A 162 -1.04 -7.08 -5.39
CA ALA A 162 -1.88 -6.05 -6.00
C ALA A 162 -1.30 -5.60 -7.35
N ASN A 163 0.01 -5.40 -7.40
CA ASN A 163 0.73 -4.98 -8.59
C ASN A 163 0.72 -6.03 -9.69
N ALA A 164 0.96 -7.30 -9.36
CA ALA A 164 0.95 -8.38 -10.32
C ALA A 164 -0.43 -8.54 -10.99
N ILE A 165 -1.52 -8.29 -10.26
CA ILE A 165 -2.89 -8.27 -10.80
C ILE A 165 -3.07 -7.07 -11.73
N ASN A 166 -2.69 -5.88 -11.29
CA ASN A 166 -2.77 -4.66 -12.09
C ASN A 166 -2.02 -4.80 -13.42
N ASP A 167 -0.78 -5.30 -13.39
CA ASP A 167 0.05 -5.50 -14.58
C ASP A 167 -0.55 -6.54 -15.54
N LYS A 168 -1.12 -7.63 -15.01
CA LYS A 168 -1.68 -8.71 -15.82
C LYS A 168 -2.98 -8.34 -16.51
N TYR A 169 -3.83 -7.57 -15.84
CA TYR A 169 -5.15 -7.18 -16.36
C TYR A 169 -5.17 -5.77 -16.95
N GLY A 170 -4.08 -5.00 -16.86
CA GLY A 170 -3.99 -3.63 -17.37
C GLY A 170 -4.91 -2.65 -16.63
N ILE A 171 -5.08 -2.86 -15.33
CA ILE A 171 -5.93 -2.06 -14.44
C ILE A 171 -5.05 -1.38 -13.37
N ASP A 172 -5.47 -0.24 -12.82
CA ASP A 172 -4.71 0.52 -11.82
C ASP A 172 -5.44 0.65 -10.47
N ASP A 173 -6.60 0.01 -10.34
CA ASP A 173 -7.51 0.20 -9.20
C ASP A 173 -7.29 -0.82 -8.08
N VAL A 174 -6.53 -1.90 -8.31
CA VAL A 174 -6.28 -2.90 -7.27
C VAL A 174 -5.21 -2.35 -6.33
N THR A 175 -5.64 -1.91 -5.15
CA THR A 175 -4.75 -1.44 -4.09
C THR A 175 -4.63 -2.47 -2.97
N PRO A 176 -3.52 -2.51 -2.22
CA PRO A 176 -3.35 -3.45 -1.11
C PRO A 176 -4.40 -3.27 -0.02
N VAL A 177 -4.95 -2.06 0.09
CA VAL A 177 -6.04 -1.72 1.00
C VAL A 177 -7.31 -2.52 0.70
N LEU A 178 -7.57 -2.87 -0.56
CA LEU A 178 -8.73 -3.71 -0.92
C LEU A 178 -8.66 -5.07 -0.21
N PHE A 179 -7.50 -5.72 -0.20
CA PHE A 179 -7.30 -7.01 0.49
C PHE A 179 -7.48 -6.91 2.00
N LEU A 180 -7.13 -5.76 2.59
CA LEU A 180 -7.35 -5.47 4.01
C LEU A 180 -8.81 -5.12 4.32
N SER A 181 -9.53 -4.49 3.38
CA SER A 181 -10.91 -4.04 3.59
C SER A 181 -11.93 -5.17 3.47
N ILE A 182 -11.66 -6.19 2.65
CA ILE A 182 -12.49 -7.41 2.53
C ILE A 182 -12.52 -8.16 3.88
N HIS A 183 -11.49 -7.99 4.71
CA HIS A 183 -11.43 -8.52 6.07
C HIS A 183 -12.39 -7.79 7.04
N LEU A 184 -12.72 -6.52 6.80
CA LEU A 184 -13.54 -5.72 7.70
C LEU A 184 -15.05 -5.87 7.47
N LEU A 185 -15.47 -6.44 6.34
CA LEU A 185 -16.88 -6.54 5.92
C LEU A 185 -17.53 -7.91 6.18
N LYS A 186 -16.79 -8.90 6.69
CA LYS A 186 -17.37 -10.15 7.22
C LYS A 186 -17.49 -10.04 8.75
N LYS A 187 -18.58 -9.43 9.22
CA LYS A 187 -19.06 -9.56 10.60
C LYS A 187 -20.53 -9.94 10.61
#